data_AF-A0A841N6F3-F1
#
_entry.id   AF-A0A841N6F3-F1
#
_cell.length_a   1.000
_cell.length_b   1.000
_cell.length_c   1.000
_cell.angle_alpha   90.00
_cell.angle_beta   90.00
_cell.angle_gamma   90.00
#
_symmetry.space_group_name_H-M   'P 1'
#
loop_
_entity.id
_entity.type
_entity.pdbx_description
1 polymer ?
#
loop_
_entity_poly.entity_id
_entity_poly.type
_entity_poly.pdbx_seq_one_letter_code
_entity_poly.pdbx_strand_id
1 'polypeptide(L)'
;MVTIYQGKQNNQHFGMIENAFIRAVDAKGKEITKYSLSGDASMNGKCAMVFAEAYRHNGDWKFRAIGEPHHTDNFIEILKQYAYSN
;
A
#
# COMPACT_ATOMS: atom_id res chain seq x y z
N MET A 1 -3.65 -0.22 -3.00
CA MET A 1 -3.62 0.27 -1.60
C MET A 1 -3.90 -0.91 -0.66
N VAL A 2 -3.36 -0.87 0.56
CA VAL A 2 -3.63 -1.83 1.63
C VAL A 2 -3.97 -1.08 2.92
N THR A 3 -4.86 -1.63 3.74
CA THR A 3 -5.30 -1.05 5.03
C THR A 3 -5.42 -2.15 6.07
N ILE A 4 -5.11 -1.84 7.32
CA ILE A 4 -5.45 -2.69 8.47
C ILE A 4 -6.90 -2.38 8.86
N TYR A 5 -7.77 -3.39 8.75
CA TYR A 5 -9.18 -3.23 9.11
C TYR A 5 -9.30 -2.90 10.60
N GLN A 6 -9.95 -1.77 10.92
CA GLN A 6 -10.09 -1.25 12.28
C GLN A 6 -8.75 -1.07 13.03
N GLY A 7 -7.66 -0.78 12.29
CA GLY A 7 -6.33 -0.63 12.87
C GLY A 7 -6.26 0.40 13.98
N LYS A 8 -6.94 1.56 13.83
CA LYS A 8 -6.97 2.58 14.88
C LYS A 8 -7.70 2.11 16.13
N GLN A 9 -8.87 1.50 15.98
CA GLN A 9 -9.67 1.01 17.11
C GLN A 9 -8.94 -0.10 17.88
N ASN A 10 -8.24 -0.98 17.16
CA ASN A 10 -7.55 -2.13 17.73
C ASN A 10 -6.09 -1.82 18.11
N ASN A 11 -5.63 -0.57 17.95
CA ASN A 11 -4.23 -0.16 18.13
C ASN A 11 -3.24 -1.01 17.32
N GLN A 12 -3.63 -1.40 16.10
CA GLN A 12 -2.82 -2.18 15.17
C GLN A 12 -2.28 -1.28 14.06
N HIS A 13 -0.99 -1.40 13.77
CA HIS A 13 -0.33 -0.71 12.68
C HIS A 13 0.72 -1.60 12.01
N PHE A 14 1.17 -1.22 10.80
CA PHE A 14 2.09 -2.05 10.02
C PHE A 14 3.41 -2.36 10.73
N GLY A 15 3.90 -1.46 11.59
CA GLY A 15 5.08 -1.73 12.44
C GLY A 15 4.95 -2.92 13.40
N MET A 16 3.74 -3.43 13.66
CA MET A 16 3.50 -4.62 14.49
C MET A 16 3.44 -5.92 13.67
N ILE A 17 3.45 -5.84 12.33
CA ILE A 17 3.22 -6.98 11.47
C ILE A 17 4.55 -7.52 10.97
N GLU A 18 4.89 -8.73 11.41
CA GLU A 18 6.01 -9.49 10.86
C GLU A 18 5.63 -10.09 9.50
N ASN A 19 6.63 -10.27 8.62
CA ASN A 19 6.45 -10.84 7.28
C ASN A 19 5.40 -10.11 6.42
N ALA A 20 5.16 -8.81 6.68
CA ALA A 20 4.36 -7.96 5.83
C ALA A 20 5.09 -7.69 4.51
N PHE A 21 4.46 -8.07 3.40
CA PHE A 21 4.88 -7.68 2.06
C PHE A 21 3.68 -7.64 1.12
N ILE A 22 3.86 -6.97 -0.01
CA ILE A 22 2.92 -6.96 -1.12
C ILE A 22 3.70 -7.21 -2.40
N ARG A 23 3.08 -7.94 -3.34
CA ARG A 23 3.69 -8.31 -4.61
C ARG A 23 2.68 -8.30 -5.74
N ALA A 24 3.18 -8.00 -6.94
CA ALA A 24 2.45 -8.17 -8.19
C ALA A 24 3.04 -9.37 -8.93
N VAL A 25 2.17 -10.23 -9.46
CA VAL A 25 2.53 -11.40 -10.25
C VAL A 25 1.78 -11.37 -11.58
N ASP A 26 2.39 -11.89 -12.64
CA ASP A 26 1.70 -12.08 -13.91
C ASP A 26 0.78 -13.31 -13.89
N ALA A 27 0.01 -13.52 -14.96
CA ALA A 27 -0.92 -14.64 -15.08
C ALA A 27 -0.25 -16.03 -15.08
N LYS A 28 1.08 -16.09 -15.29
CA LYS A 28 1.89 -17.31 -15.23
C LYS A 28 2.55 -17.50 -13.85
N GLY A 29 2.29 -16.60 -12.90
CA GLY A 29 2.84 -16.63 -11.55
C GLY A 29 4.24 -16.03 -11.42
N LYS A 30 4.79 -15.39 -12.46
CA LYS A 30 6.09 -14.71 -12.38
C LYS A 30 5.95 -13.42 -11.58
N GLU A 31 6.81 -13.22 -10.58
CA GLU A 31 6.85 -11.99 -9.79
C GLU A 31 7.34 -10.81 -10.65
N ILE A 32 6.51 -9.76 -10.71
CA ILE A 32 6.80 -8.51 -11.42
C ILE A 32 7.51 -7.54 -10.48
N THR A 33 7.01 -7.43 -9.24
CA THR A 33 7.63 -6.65 -8.17
C THR A 33 7.16 -7.13 -6.81
N LYS A 34 7.96 -6.86 -5.78
CA LYS A 34 7.67 -7.12 -4.37
C LYS A 34 8.21 -5.98 -3.52
N TYR A 35 7.47 -5.62 -2.48
CA TYR A 35 7.88 -4.64 -1.49
C TYR A 35 7.60 -5.19 -0.10
N SER A 36 8.62 -5.16 0.75
CA SER A 36 8.54 -5.62 2.13
C SER A 36 8.31 -4.46 3.08
N LEU A 37 7.39 -4.65 4.02
CA LEU A 37 7.02 -3.74 5.10
C LEU A 37 7.39 -4.31 6.48
N SER A 38 7.96 -5.51 6.50
CA SER A 38 8.25 -6.26 7.72
C SER A 38 9.23 -5.53 8.61
N GLY A 39 8.86 -5.30 9.86
CA GLY A 39 9.79 -4.83 10.91
C GLY A 39 10.33 -3.41 10.72
N ASP A 40 9.71 -2.59 9.85
CA ASP A 40 10.12 -1.20 9.67
C ASP A 40 9.45 -0.32 10.73
N ALA A 41 10.24 0.19 11.68
CA ALA A 41 9.77 1.09 12.74
C ALA A 41 9.19 2.42 12.19
N SER A 42 9.52 2.82 10.96
CA SER A 42 8.90 3.97 10.30
C SER A 42 7.41 3.75 9.99
N MET A 43 6.93 2.50 10.08
CA MET A 43 5.52 2.11 9.92
C MET A 43 4.71 2.19 11.23
N ASN A 44 5.28 2.72 12.31
CA ASN A 44 4.57 2.91 13.57
C ASN A 44 3.41 3.89 13.43
N GLY A 45 2.23 3.47 13.90
CA GLY A 45 0.99 4.23 13.78
C GLY A 45 0.47 4.41 12.34
N LYS A 46 1.04 3.70 11.35
CA LYS A 46 0.56 3.70 9.97
C LYS A 46 -0.41 2.53 9.77
N CYS A 47 -1.65 2.84 9.40
CA CYS A 47 -2.72 1.85 9.25
C CYS A 47 -3.15 1.66 7.79
N ALA A 48 -2.65 2.49 6.87
CA ALA A 48 -2.86 2.36 5.43
C ALA A 48 -1.60 2.65 4.64
N MET A 49 -1.53 2.13 3.42
CA MET A 49 -0.39 2.28 2.52
C MET A 49 -0.85 2.29 1.07
N VAL A 50 -0.54 3.36 0.33
CA VAL A 50 -0.60 3.35 -1.13
C VAL A 50 0.65 2.65 -1.63
N PHE A 51 0.49 1.37 -1.94
CA PHE A 51 1.62 0.53 -2.32
C PHE A 51 2.18 0.87 -3.70
N ALA A 52 1.33 0.93 -4.70
CA ALA A 52 1.73 0.97 -6.09
C ALA A 52 0.58 1.45 -6.96
N GLU A 53 0.92 1.85 -8.17
CA GLU A 53 -0.02 2.18 -9.22
C GLU A 53 0.22 1.30 -10.46
N ALA A 54 -0.87 0.97 -11.13
CA ALA A 54 -0.83 0.45 -12.49
C ALA A 54 -1.27 1.57 -13.43
N TYR A 55 -0.48 1.82 -14.47
CA TYR A 55 -0.75 2.90 -15.42
C TYR A 55 -0.47 2.45 -16.85
N ARG A 56 -1.12 3.12 -17.81
CA ARG A 56 -0.87 2.90 -19.23
C ARG A 56 0.32 3.74 -19.69
N HIS A 57 1.25 3.12 -20.40
CA HIS A 57 2.37 3.78 -21.03
C HIS A 57 2.68 3.10 -22.36
N ASN A 58 2.63 3.86 -23.47
CA ASN A 58 2.91 3.39 -24.83
C ASN A 58 2.13 2.12 -25.24
N GLY A 59 0.84 2.04 -24.89
CA GLY A 59 0.00 0.89 -25.25
C GLY A 59 0.13 -0.33 -24.33
N ASP A 60 0.99 -0.27 -23.32
CA ASP A 60 1.21 -1.35 -22.33
C ASP A 60 0.76 -0.93 -20.93
N TRP A 61 0.47 -1.93 -20.08
CA TRP A 61 0.35 -1.72 -18.64
C TRP A 61 1.74 -1.75 -18.00
N LYS A 62 2.02 -0.74 -17.17
CA LYS A 62 3.21 -0.68 -16.31
C LYS A 62 2.76 -0.66 -14.85
N PHE A 63 3.64 -1.17 -13.99
CA PHE A 63 3.43 -1.20 -12.55
C PHE A 63 4.58 -0.45 -11.87
N ARG A 64 4.26 0.55 -11.03
CA ARG A 64 5.24 1.34 -10.28
C ARG A 64 4.95 1.23 -8.79
N ALA A 65 5.95 0.81 -8.02
CA ALA A 65 5.89 0.87 -6.56
C ALA A 65 5.99 2.34 -6.09
N ILE A 66 5.15 2.70 -5.11
CA ILE A 66 5.04 4.02 -4.49
C ILE A 66 5.48 3.94 -3.03
N GLY A 67 4.81 3.11 -2.22
CA GLY A 67 5.16 2.92 -0.80
C GLY A 67 4.86 4.13 0.09
N GLU A 68 3.69 4.77 -0.08
CA GLU A 68 3.27 5.92 0.72
C GLU A 68 2.40 5.53 1.92
N PRO A 69 2.88 5.64 3.18
CA PRO A 69 2.14 5.25 4.37
C PRO A 69 1.24 6.37 4.91
N HIS A 70 0.06 5.99 5.43
CA HIS A 70 -0.87 6.91 6.07
C HIS A 70 -1.24 6.45 7.49
N HIS A 71 -1.48 7.42 8.37
CA HIS A 71 -1.93 7.16 9.74
C HIS A 71 -3.38 6.66 9.84
N THR A 72 -4.17 6.86 8.78
CA THR A 72 -5.56 6.47 8.74
C THR A 72 -5.75 5.02 8.36
N ASP A 73 -6.81 4.39 8.85
CA ASP A 73 -7.38 3.14 8.35
C ASP A 73 -8.63 3.39 7.48
N ASN A 74 -9.03 4.65 7.31
CA ASN A 74 -10.18 5.05 6.52
C ASN A 74 -9.79 5.35 5.06
N PHE A 75 -10.25 4.50 4.15
CA PHE A 75 -9.99 4.65 2.72
C PHE A 75 -10.50 5.98 2.13
N ILE A 76 -11.61 6.52 2.64
CA ILE A 76 -12.18 7.76 2.11
C ILE A 76 -11.24 8.95 2.33
N GLU A 77 -10.49 8.98 3.43
CA GLU A 77 -9.51 10.04 3.70
C GLU A 77 -8.36 10.03 2.69
N ILE A 78 -7.98 8.85 2.19
CA ILE A 78 -6.95 8.68 1.17
C ILE A 78 -7.50 9.07 -0.20
N LEU A 79 -8.72 8.62 -0.55
CA LEU A 79 -9.35 8.93 -1.84
C LEU A 79 -9.54 10.43 -2.09
N LYS A 80 -9.77 11.23 -1.05
CA LYS A 80 -9.89 12.69 -1.18
C LYS A 80 -8.66 13.32 -1.86
N GLN A 81 -7.48 12.73 -1.68
CA GLN A 81 -6.24 13.19 -2.30
C GLN A 81 -6.19 12.89 -3.81
N TYR A 82 -6.99 11.97 -4.32
CA TYR A 82 -7.06 11.67 -5.75
C TYR A 82 -8.25 12.33 -6.43
N ALA A 83 -9.35 12.53 -5.70
CA ALA A 83 -10.56 13.14 -6.23
C ALA A 83 -10.50 14.69 -6.31
N TYR A 84 -9.67 15.33 -5.48
CA TYR A 84 -9.63 16.79 -5.34
C TYR A 84 -8.25 17.40 -5.57
N SER A 85 -7.27 16.63 -6.04
CA SER A 85 -6.00 17.16 -6.48
C SER A 85 -6.11 17.60 -7.95
N ASN A 86 -5.93 18.90 -8.18
CA ASN A 86 -5.73 19.49 -9.52
C ASN A 86 -4.31 19.21 -10.02
#